data_AF-A0A3D8J0X3-F1
#
_entry.id   AF-A0A3D8J0X3-F1
#
_cell.length_a   1.000
_cell.length_b   1.000
_cell.length_c   1.000
_cell.angle_alpha   90.00
_cell.angle_beta   90.00
_cell.angle_gamma   90.00
#
_symmetry.space_group_name_H-M   'P 1'
#
loop_
_entity.id
_entity.type
_entity.pdbx_description
1 polymer ?
#
loop_
_entity_poly.entity_id
_entity_poly.type
_entity_poly.pdbx_seq_one_letter_code
_entity_poly.pdbx_strand_id
1 'polypeptide(L)'
;MHRELKTIAKIVATLRRQGRLLQKISGVNDIYEFFQECPKRTSFDFLSFYVLNYIYQYIVKDEVAKRKTSARVFEDLIAILFGGVITDELQRKNEPDTVPILLEKHSQKLSGNKREKADVSFDNFSISIKTLMLDNSEINLGSFERKILFEGFGVDEYLKERKATNGDGIGLGSKAQIRKLLHCIQEKGEYDQFARRFVVMFEYVFSDDLIIAIKEPNKMSLYFVESVEFINLIKNKISNIDDFLEIVNRWEGNSIRVDRRKLLEECSKRVVLDLNKIQELSSLMEEFDSMLHYYYFEYTEAKLDHNRSQQFYINKRLCEHLEWIMGRISYTFS
;
A
#
# COMPACT_ATOMS: atom_id res chain seq x y z
N MET A 1 0.66 -5.19 17.32
CA MET A 1 1.93 -4.76 16.71
C MET A 1 3.01 -5.81 16.96
N HIS A 2 3.61 -6.33 15.89
CA HIS A 2 4.68 -7.34 15.91
C HIS A 2 5.93 -6.81 16.63
N ARG A 3 6.70 -7.70 17.27
CA ARG A 3 7.91 -7.32 18.03
C ARG A 3 8.97 -6.74 17.10
N GLU A 4 9.14 -7.38 15.95
CA GLU A 4 10.09 -7.08 14.89
C GLU A 4 9.83 -5.67 14.35
N LEU A 5 8.56 -5.28 14.23
CA LEU A 5 8.18 -3.94 13.81
C LEU A 5 8.58 -2.86 14.84
N LYS A 6 8.53 -3.17 16.14
CA LYS A 6 9.09 -2.28 17.18
C LYS A 6 10.62 -2.19 17.07
N THR A 7 11.29 -3.27 16.69
CA THR A 7 12.74 -3.27 16.43
C THR A 7 13.07 -2.35 15.25
N ILE A 8 12.34 -2.45 14.14
CA ILE A 8 12.47 -1.55 12.98
C ILE A 8 12.29 -0.09 13.44
N ALA A 9 11.25 0.22 14.21
CA ALA A 9 11.02 1.58 14.70
C ALA A 9 12.21 2.13 15.50
N LYS A 10 12.82 1.32 16.37
CA LYS A 10 14.02 1.72 17.15
C LYS A 10 15.25 1.95 16.26
N ILE A 11 15.45 1.09 15.25
CA ILE A 11 16.56 1.22 14.29
C ILE A 11 16.39 2.51 13.48
N VAL A 12 15.21 2.71 12.90
CA VAL A 12 14.87 3.91 12.12
C VAL A 12 15.06 5.19 12.94
N ALA A 13 14.54 5.23 14.18
CA ALA A 13 14.72 6.38 15.06
C ALA A 13 16.20 6.67 15.37
N THR A 14 17.01 5.62 15.51
CA THR A 14 18.46 5.75 15.75
C THR A 14 19.18 6.28 14.52
N LEU A 15 18.92 5.72 13.35
CA LEU A 15 19.54 6.14 12.10
C LEU A 15 19.12 7.56 11.70
N ARG A 16 17.87 7.96 11.96
CA ARG A 16 17.43 9.35 11.83
C ARG A 16 18.23 10.27 12.76
N ARG A 17 18.35 9.97 14.06
CA ARG A 17 19.16 10.80 14.98
C ARG A 17 20.63 10.94 14.54
N GLN A 18 21.15 9.92 13.84
CA GLN A 18 22.51 9.94 13.28
C GLN A 18 22.63 10.63 11.91
N GLY A 19 21.53 11.14 11.34
CA GLY A 19 21.52 11.76 10.01
C GLY A 19 21.71 10.76 8.86
N ARG A 20 21.53 9.46 9.11
CA ARG A 20 21.70 8.38 8.11
C ARG A 20 20.43 8.03 7.35
N LEU A 21 19.28 8.56 7.78
CA LEU A 21 17.99 8.48 7.11
C LEU A 21 17.36 9.86 7.03
N LEU A 22 16.52 10.07 6.03
CA LEU A 22 15.73 11.29 5.88
C LEU A 22 14.85 11.52 7.12
N GLN A 23 14.85 12.77 7.59
CA GLN A 23 13.99 13.20 8.71
C GLN A 23 12.53 13.31 8.28
N LYS A 24 12.30 13.78 7.07
CA LYS A 24 10.99 13.94 6.45
C LYS A 24 11.05 13.47 5.01
N ILE A 25 9.99 12.82 4.57
CA ILE A 25 9.75 12.54 3.16
C ILE A 25 8.83 13.60 2.56
N SER A 26 8.98 13.81 1.26
CA SER A 26 8.32 14.83 0.46
C SER A 26 7.23 14.28 -0.46
N GLY A 27 7.29 12.98 -0.77
CA GLY A 27 6.29 12.32 -1.61
C GLY A 27 6.54 10.82 -1.72
N VAL A 28 5.74 10.14 -2.54
CA VAL A 28 5.86 8.70 -2.81
C VAL A 28 7.22 8.31 -3.42
N ASN A 29 7.92 9.26 -4.04
CA ASN A 29 9.22 9.04 -4.67
C ASN A 29 10.33 8.71 -3.67
N ASP A 30 10.34 9.33 -2.50
CA ASP A 30 11.32 9.00 -1.46
C ASP A 30 11.13 7.55 -0.95
N ILE A 31 9.89 7.07 -0.94
CA ILE A 31 9.54 5.69 -0.59
C ILE A 31 10.04 4.74 -1.70
N TYR A 32 9.80 5.10 -2.96
CA TYR A 32 10.31 4.36 -4.11
C TYR A 32 11.84 4.21 -4.07
N GLU A 33 12.56 5.31 -3.88
CA GLU A 33 14.03 5.32 -3.82
C GLU A 33 14.55 4.43 -2.69
N PHE A 34 13.94 4.49 -1.51
CA PHE A 34 14.29 3.59 -0.40
C PHE A 34 14.16 2.12 -0.81
N PHE A 35 13.02 1.71 -1.38
CA PHE A 35 12.82 0.31 -1.77
C PHE A 35 13.66 -0.11 -2.97
N GLN A 36 13.99 0.81 -3.88
CA GLN A 36 14.88 0.54 -5.00
C GLN A 36 16.32 0.24 -4.51
N GLU A 37 16.75 0.91 -3.45
CA GLU A 37 18.09 0.77 -2.88
C GLU A 37 18.20 -0.37 -1.86
N CYS A 38 17.11 -0.69 -1.16
CA CYS A 38 17.08 -1.66 -0.07
C CYS A 38 17.69 -3.04 -0.45
N PRO A 39 17.31 -3.70 -1.56
CA PRO A 39 17.96 -4.95 -1.98
C PRO A 39 19.46 -4.84 -2.21
N LYS A 40 19.94 -3.71 -2.73
CA LYS A 40 21.36 -3.48 -3.05
C LYS A 40 22.21 -3.30 -1.79
N ARG A 41 21.60 -2.82 -0.70
CA ARG A 41 22.26 -2.53 0.57
C ARG A 41 22.25 -3.69 1.55
N THR A 42 21.54 -4.76 1.23
CA THR A 42 21.26 -5.86 2.17
C THR A 42 22.51 -6.56 2.70
N SER A 43 23.61 -6.59 1.94
CA SER A 43 24.89 -7.17 2.38
C SER A 43 25.65 -6.34 3.43
N PHE A 44 25.34 -5.05 3.59
CA PHE A 44 26.10 -4.14 4.48
C PHE A 44 25.23 -3.22 5.34
N ASP A 45 23.91 -3.24 5.14
CA ASP A 45 22.93 -2.49 5.92
C ASP A 45 21.95 -3.43 6.62
N PHE A 46 22.08 -3.51 7.94
CA PHE A 46 21.21 -4.29 8.79
C PHE A 46 19.74 -3.86 8.68
N LEU A 47 19.46 -2.55 8.49
CA LEU A 47 18.07 -2.09 8.32
C LEU A 47 17.45 -2.70 7.07
N SER A 48 18.14 -2.61 5.93
CA SER A 48 17.67 -3.17 4.66
C SER A 48 17.37 -4.67 4.78
N PHE A 49 18.31 -5.43 5.34
CA PHE A 49 18.10 -6.86 5.59
C PHE A 49 16.89 -7.14 6.50
N TYR A 50 16.79 -6.43 7.62
CA TYR A 50 15.71 -6.64 8.58
C TYR A 50 14.33 -6.26 8.01
N VAL A 51 14.26 -5.23 7.17
CA VAL A 51 13.04 -4.84 6.44
C VAL A 51 12.64 -5.92 5.45
N LEU A 52 13.56 -6.44 4.63
CA LEU A 52 13.24 -7.49 3.68
C LEU A 52 12.85 -8.79 4.37
N ASN A 53 13.51 -9.16 5.48
CA ASN A 53 13.11 -10.29 6.31
C ASN A 53 11.70 -10.10 6.89
N TYR A 54 11.38 -8.89 7.38
CA TYR A 54 10.05 -8.58 7.88
C TYR A 54 8.97 -8.72 6.79
N ILE A 55 9.22 -8.19 5.59
CA ILE A 55 8.34 -8.34 4.43
C ILE A 55 8.13 -9.82 4.08
N TYR A 56 9.21 -10.59 4.04
CA TYR A 56 9.14 -12.03 3.80
C TYR A 56 8.23 -12.72 4.82
N GLN A 57 8.53 -12.58 6.11
CA GLN A 57 7.89 -13.33 7.18
C GLN A 57 6.41 -12.97 7.40
N TYR A 58 6.05 -11.69 7.29
CA TYR A 58 4.72 -11.21 7.70
C TYR A 58 3.81 -10.79 6.56
N ILE A 59 4.32 -10.69 5.33
CA ILE A 59 3.55 -10.21 4.18
C ILE A 59 3.55 -11.24 3.05
N VAL A 60 4.70 -11.83 2.71
CA VAL A 60 4.86 -12.60 1.46
C VAL A 60 4.83 -14.10 1.66
N LYS A 61 5.31 -14.64 2.79
CA LYS A 61 5.35 -16.08 3.06
C LYS A 61 3.95 -16.69 2.93
N ASP A 62 3.85 -17.87 2.32
CA ASP A 62 2.56 -18.49 1.93
C ASP A 62 1.53 -18.56 3.06
N GLU A 63 2.00 -18.87 4.28
CA GLU A 63 1.19 -18.98 5.48
C GLU A 63 0.47 -17.69 5.86
N VAL A 64 1.03 -16.53 5.49
CA VAL A 64 0.53 -15.18 5.85
C VAL A 64 0.01 -14.40 4.64
N ALA A 65 0.47 -14.69 3.42
CA ALA A 65 0.19 -13.91 2.23
C ALA A 65 -1.31 -13.73 1.95
N LYS A 66 -2.13 -14.75 2.22
CA LYS A 66 -3.58 -14.69 1.99
C LYS A 66 -4.36 -14.07 3.15
N ARG A 67 -3.72 -13.76 4.28
CA ARG A 67 -4.40 -13.19 5.45
C ARG A 67 -4.72 -11.73 5.19
N LYS A 68 -5.93 -11.30 5.59
CA LYS A 68 -6.36 -9.90 5.53
C LYS A 68 -5.43 -8.96 6.32
N THR A 69 -4.83 -9.46 7.39
CA THR A 69 -3.90 -8.71 8.24
C THR A 69 -2.59 -8.34 7.54
N SER A 70 -2.19 -9.03 6.47
CA SER A 70 -0.94 -8.74 5.75
C SER A 70 -0.92 -7.34 5.11
N ALA A 71 -2.09 -6.84 4.68
CA ALA A 71 -2.22 -5.48 4.15
C ALA A 71 -1.93 -4.44 5.24
N ARG A 72 -2.57 -4.58 6.40
CA ARG A 72 -2.32 -3.70 7.55
C ARG A 72 -0.87 -3.73 8.02
N VAL A 73 -0.26 -4.91 8.04
CA VAL A 73 1.16 -5.05 8.40
C VAL A 73 2.05 -4.25 7.46
N PHE A 74 1.73 -4.22 6.17
CA PHE A 74 2.49 -3.42 5.21
C PHE A 74 2.28 -1.91 5.41
N GLU A 75 1.05 -1.48 5.68
CA GLU A 75 0.74 -0.09 6.04
C GLU A 75 1.54 0.37 7.27
N ASP A 76 1.52 -0.42 8.36
CA ASP A 76 2.26 -0.12 9.58
C ASP A 76 3.78 -0.05 9.33
N LEU A 77 4.31 -0.92 8.47
CA LEU A 77 5.72 -0.90 8.06
C LEU A 77 6.07 0.40 7.35
N ILE A 78 5.27 0.83 6.37
CA ILE A 78 5.49 2.08 5.65
C ILE A 78 5.43 3.27 6.60
N ALA A 79 4.42 3.34 7.47
CA ALA A 79 4.31 4.41 8.45
C ALA A 79 5.56 4.50 9.35
N ILE A 80 6.05 3.36 9.85
CA ILE A 80 7.23 3.34 10.73
C ILE A 80 8.52 3.70 9.99
N LEU A 81 8.74 3.15 8.80
CA LEU A 81 9.93 3.42 8.01
C LEU A 81 10.06 4.90 7.67
N PHE A 82 8.95 5.55 7.36
CA PHE A 82 8.96 6.92 6.82
C PHE A 82 8.41 7.98 7.77
N GLY A 83 8.02 7.60 8.99
CA GLY A 83 7.51 8.53 10.00
C GLY A 83 6.10 9.04 9.70
N GLY A 84 5.29 8.23 9.03
CA GLY A 84 3.87 8.49 8.81
C GLY A 84 2.99 8.00 9.97
N VAL A 85 1.71 8.33 9.90
CA VAL A 85 0.68 7.89 10.85
C VAL A 85 -0.42 7.17 10.08
N ILE A 86 -0.91 6.07 10.65
CA ILE A 86 -2.05 5.37 10.05
C ILE A 86 -3.32 6.19 10.25
N THR A 87 -4.04 6.44 9.16
CA THR A 87 -5.22 7.32 9.17
C THR A 87 -6.40 6.79 9.99
N ASP A 88 -6.48 5.47 10.20
CA ASP A 88 -7.46 4.84 11.10
C ASP A 88 -7.30 5.26 12.57
N GLU A 89 -6.09 5.67 12.96
CA GLU A 89 -5.75 6.04 14.34
C GLU A 89 -5.96 7.53 14.61
N LEU A 90 -6.18 8.33 13.56
CA LEU A 90 -6.38 9.78 13.65
C LEU A 90 -7.85 10.11 13.94
N GLN A 91 -8.07 11.22 14.66
CA GLN A 91 -9.41 11.79 14.75
C GLN A 91 -9.82 12.34 13.38
N ARG A 92 -10.76 11.63 12.75
CA ARG A 92 -11.19 11.91 11.40
C ARG A 92 -12.14 13.11 11.35
N LYS A 93 -11.76 14.16 10.62
CA LYS A 93 -12.63 15.32 10.31
C LYS A 93 -12.91 15.40 8.82
N ASN A 94 -14.16 15.66 8.45
CA ASN A 94 -14.52 15.93 7.05
C ASN A 94 -14.18 17.38 6.71
N GLU A 95 -13.72 17.60 5.48
CA GLU A 95 -13.40 18.92 4.93
C GLU A 95 -14.32 19.21 3.74
N PRO A 96 -15.63 19.46 3.98
CA PRO A 96 -16.62 19.64 2.91
C PRO A 96 -16.29 20.83 2.00
N ASP A 97 -15.63 21.85 2.52
CA ASP A 97 -15.30 23.08 1.79
C ASP A 97 -14.23 22.87 0.69
N THR A 98 -13.54 21.71 0.72
CA THR A 98 -12.56 21.33 -0.31
C THR A 98 -13.21 20.66 -1.53
N VAL A 99 -14.51 20.33 -1.45
CA VAL A 99 -15.21 19.59 -2.50
C VAL A 99 -15.48 20.53 -3.67
N PRO A 100 -15.23 20.10 -4.92
CA PRO A 100 -15.50 20.92 -6.10
C PRO A 100 -16.96 21.39 -6.16
N ILE A 101 -17.18 22.63 -6.61
CA ILE A 101 -18.52 23.28 -6.71
C ILE A 101 -19.53 22.39 -7.43
N LEU A 102 -19.11 21.67 -8.48
CA LEU A 102 -19.97 20.74 -9.23
C LEU A 102 -20.62 19.66 -8.35
N LEU A 103 -20.03 19.36 -7.20
CA LEU A 103 -20.39 18.28 -6.28
C LEU A 103 -20.74 18.77 -4.87
N GLU A 104 -20.87 20.10 -4.66
CA GLU A 104 -21.03 20.73 -3.35
C GLU A 104 -22.24 20.20 -2.56
N LYS A 105 -23.31 19.82 -3.26
CA LYS A 105 -24.54 19.24 -2.68
C LYS A 105 -24.25 17.95 -1.90
N HIS A 106 -23.18 17.24 -2.24
CA HIS A 106 -22.76 15.99 -1.64
C HIS A 106 -21.45 16.11 -0.85
N SER A 107 -21.08 17.33 -0.47
CA SER A 107 -19.77 17.66 0.10
C SER A 107 -19.39 16.82 1.33
N GLN A 108 -20.35 16.59 2.25
CA GLN A 108 -20.13 15.77 3.44
C GLN A 108 -19.81 14.32 3.10
N LYS A 109 -20.50 13.75 2.11
CA LYS A 109 -20.33 12.36 1.70
C LYS A 109 -19.01 12.18 0.94
N LEU A 110 -18.69 13.09 0.03
CA LEU A 110 -17.49 13.02 -0.79
C LEU A 110 -16.22 13.30 0.02
N SER A 111 -16.23 14.30 0.90
CA SER A 111 -15.09 14.54 1.81
C SER A 111 -14.85 13.35 2.73
N GLY A 112 -15.92 12.67 3.19
CA GLY A 112 -15.83 11.40 3.89
C GLY A 112 -15.15 10.31 3.06
N ASN A 113 -15.56 10.14 1.80
CA ASN A 113 -14.97 9.15 0.88
C ASN A 113 -13.48 9.39 0.64
N LYS A 114 -13.09 10.65 0.37
CA LYS A 114 -11.68 11.05 0.16
C LYS A 114 -10.86 10.68 1.39
N ARG A 115 -11.32 11.07 2.57
CA ARG A 115 -10.66 10.79 3.84
C ARG A 115 -10.48 9.29 4.13
N GLU A 116 -11.38 8.44 3.64
CA GLU A 116 -11.28 6.98 3.76
C GLU A 116 -10.28 6.34 2.77
N LYS A 117 -9.70 7.10 1.83
CA LYS A 117 -8.74 6.56 0.86
C LYS A 117 -7.31 6.52 1.35
N ALA A 118 -6.91 7.54 2.10
CA ALA A 118 -5.57 7.59 2.67
C ALA A 118 -5.41 6.46 3.69
N ASP A 119 -4.39 5.63 3.52
CA ASP A 119 -4.05 4.56 4.46
C ASP A 119 -2.91 5.03 5.39
N VAL A 120 -1.98 5.84 4.87
CA VAL A 120 -0.89 6.47 5.66
C VAL A 120 -0.85 7.97 5.36
N SER A 121 -0.79 8.78 6.41
CA SER A 121 -0.68 10.23 6.32
C SER A 121 0.69 10.71 6.80
N PHE A 122 1.25 11.66 6.06
CA PHE A 122 2.48 12.40 6.37
C PHE A 122 2.15 13.88 6.51
N ASP A 123 3.10 14.68 7.00
CA ASP A 123 2.91 16.12 7.23
C ASP A 123 2.28 16.88 6.04
N ASN A 124 2.68 16.55 4.81
CA ASN A 124 2.33 17.31 3.60
C ASN A 124 1.55 16.53 2.55
N PHE A 125 1.38 15.22 2.71
CA PHE A 125 0.71 14.38 1.73
C PHE A 125 0.22 13.09 2.38
N SER A 126 -0.65 12.36 1.70
CA SER A 126 -1.09 11.04 2.11
C SER A 126 -0.93 10.05 0.96
N ILE A 127 -0.90 8.77 1.31
CA ILE A 127 -0.84 7.68 0.34
C ILE A 127 -1.95 6.67 0.63
N SER A 128 -2.50 6.10 -0.44
CA SER A 128 -3.26 4.85 -0.35
C SER A 128 -2.34 3.67 -0.64
N ILE A 129 -2.57 2.55 0.01
CA ILE A 129 -1.84 1.31 -0.15
C ILE A 129 -2.84 0.22 -0.55
N LYS A 130 -2.50 -0.55 -1.58
CA LYS A 130 -3.29 -1.70 -2.02
C LYS A 130 -2.39 -2.92 -2.13
N THR A 131 -2.68 -3.91 -1.29
CA THR A 131 -1.94 -5.18 -1.27
C THR A 131 -2.75 -6.27 -1.94
N LEU A 132 -2.21 -6.89 -2.98
CA LEU A 132 -2.87 -7.82 -3.90
C LEU A 132 -2.11 -9.14 -3.98
N MET A 133 -2.82 -10.21 -4.32
CA MET A 133 -2.22 -11.45 -4.80
C MET A 133 -1.98 -11.38 -6.32
N LEU A 134 -1.02 -12.14 -6.84
CA LEU A 134 -0.69 -12.17 -8.26
C LEU A 134 -1.89 -12.48 -9.17
N ASP A 135 -2.82 -13.31 -8.73
CA ASP A 135 -4.02 -13.72 -9.46
C ASP A 135 -5.15 -12.68 -9.46
N ASN A 136 -5.04 -11.61 -8.67
CA ASN A 136 -6.03 -10.54 -8.67
C ASN A 136 -5.91 -9.66 -9.92
N SER A 137 -6.79 -9.86 -10.91
CA SER A 137 -6.82 -9.09 -12.15
C SER A 137 -7.42 -7.68 -12.01
N GLU A 138 -8.13 -7.42 -10.91
CA GLU A 138 -8.80 -6.14 -10.64
C GLU A 138 -8.31 -5.52 -9.35
N ILE A 139 -8.32 -4.19 -9.30
CA ILE A 139 -8.06 -3.40 -8.10
C ILE A 139 -9.37 -2.78 -7.63
N ASN A 140 -9.70 -3.00 -6.36
CA ASN A 140 -10.81 -2.33 -5.69
C ASN A 140 -10.30 -1.02 -5.10
N LEU A 141 -10.80 0.11 -5.60
CA LEU A 141 -10.38 1.44 -5.14
C LEU A 141 -11.26 1.97 -4.00
N GLY A 142 -12.50 1.48 -3.88
CA GLY A 142 -13.42 1.83 -2.80
C GLY A 142 -13.95 3.27 -2.87
N SER A 143 -14.94 3.55 -2.02
CA SER A 143 -15.53 4.88 -1.74
C SER A 143 -15.77 5.78 -2.97
N PHE A 144 -16.27 5.20 -4.06
CA PHE A 144 -16.71 5.91 -5.27
C PHE A 144 -18.23 5.78 -5.43
N GLU A 145 -18.95 6.76 -4.86
CA GLU A 145 -20.40 6.75 -4.68
C GLU A 145 -21.18 6.87 -6.00
N ARG A 146 -21.64 5.73 -6.51
CA ARG A 146 -22.39 5.62 -7.77
C ARG A 146 -23.64 6.51 -7.83
N LYS A 147 -24.39 6.66 -6.73
CA LYS A 147 -25.62 7.48 -6.75
C LYS A 147 -25.32 8.95 -7.02
N ILE A 148 -24.24 9.47 -6.44
CA ILE A 148 -23.79 10.86 -6.67
C ILE A 148 -23.32 11.01 -8.11
N LEU A 149 -22.54 10.04 -8.60
CA LEU A 149 -22.05 10.06 -9.97
C LEU A 149 -23.21 10.09 -10.98
N PHE A 150 -24.22 9.25 -10.80
CA PHE A 150 -25.31 9.07 -11.77
C PHE A 150 -26.56 9.94 -11.54
N GLU A 151 -26.54 10.81 -10.53
CA GLU A 151 -27.70 11.65 -10.17
C GLU A 151 -28.15 12.55 -11.33
N GLY A 152 -29.44 12.54 -11.64
CA GLY A 152 -30.04 13.43 -12.64
C GLY A 152 -29.97 12.93 -14.09
N PHE A 153 -29.35 11.78 -14.38
CA PHE A 153 -29.36 11.18 -15.73
C PHE A 153 -30.58 10.29 -16.01
N GLY A 154 -31.49 10.15 -15.04
CA GLY A 154 -32.68 9.30 -15.15
C GLY A 154 -32.34 7.83 -15.40
N VAL A 155 -31.41 7.29 -14.62
CA VAL A 155 -30.91 5.89 -14.73
C VAL A 155 -30.90 5.18 -13.36
N ASP A 156 -31.60 5.72 -12.36
CA ASP A 156 -31.57 5.24 -10.97
C ASP A 156 -31.92 3.74 -10.83
N GLU A 157 -32.81 3.25 -11.69
CA GLU A 157 -33.22 1.84 -11.74
C GLU A 157 -32.08 0.88 -12.13
N TYR A 158 -31.06 1.38 -12.82
CA TYR A 158 -29.89 0.61 -13.28
C TYR A 158 -28.71 0.64 -12.29
N LEU A 159 -28.79 1.40 -11.19
CA LEU A 159 -27.69 1.58 -10.24
C LEU A 159 -27.53 0.42 -9.24
N LYS A 160 -27.75 -0.81 -9.70
CA LYS A 160 -27.61 -2.06 -8.94
C LYS A 160 -26.54 -2.94 -9.59
N GLU A 161 -25.91 -3.80 -8.78
CA GLU A 161 -24.93 -4.77 -9.27
C GLU A 161 -25.57 -5.87 -10.12
N ARG A 162 -26.75 -6.33 -9.71
CA ARG A 162 -27.54 -7.30 -10.47
C ARG A 162 -28.25 -6.59 -11.61
N LYS A 163 -28.45 -7.31 -12.73
CA LYS A 163 -29.25 -6.84 -13.87
C LYS A 163 -30.55 -6.25 -13.35
N ALA A 164 -30.96 -5.12 -13.92
CA ALA A 164 -32.30 -4.63 -13.69
C ALA A 164 -33.33 -5.74 -14.04
N THR A 165 -34.37 -5.83 -13.22
CA THR A 165 -35.36 -6.93 -13.21
C THR A 165 -36.17 -7.07 -14.50
N ASN A 166 -36.04 -6.08 -15.39
CA ASN A 166 -36.64 -5.97 -16.72
C ASN A 166 -35.90 -6.78 -17.81
N GLY A 167 -34.71 -7.34 -17.55
CA GLY A 167 -34.04 -8.24 -18.50
C GLY A 167 -33.16 -7.54 -19.55
N ASP A 168 -33.12 -6.21 -19.58
CA ASP A 168 -32.35 -5.39 -20.55
C ASP A 168 -30.83 -5.59 -20.46
N GLY A 169 -30.37 -6.18 -19.35
CA GLY A 169 -28.97 -6.44 -19.09
C GLY A 169 -28.16 -5.16 -18.85
N ILE A 170 -28.82 -4.07 -18.48
CA ILE A 170 -28.22 -2.83 -18.00
C ILE A 170 -27.95 -2.94 -16.49
N GLY A 171 -26.83 -2.38 -16.04
CA GLY A 171 -26.40 -2.46 -14.66
C GLY A 171 -24.94 -2.07 -14.48
N LEU A 172 -24.40 -2.31 -13.29
CA LEU A 172 -23.04 -1.93 -12.94
C LEU A 172 -22.09 -3.11 -12.66
N GLY A 173 -22.59 -4.34 -12.70
CA GLY A 173 -21.85 -5.53 -12.28
C GLY A 173 -20.80 -6.03 -13.27
N SER A 174 -20.77 -5.52 -14.51
CA SER A 174 -19.74 -5.86 -15.50
C SER A 174 -19.59 -4.79 -16.59
N LYS A 175 -18.47 -4.83 -17.33
CA LYS A 175 -18.18 -3.96 -18.49
C LYS A 175 -19.33 -3.89 -19.48
N ALA A 176 -19.91 -5.05 -19.84
CA ALA A 176 -21.00 -5.11 -20.82
C ALA A 176 -22.27 -4.42 -20.31
N GLN A 177 -22.56 -4.51 -19.01
CA GLN A 177 -23.71 -3.85 -18.40
C GLN A 177 -23.50 -2.33 -18.31
N ILE A 178 -22.29 -1.91 -17.92
CA ILE A 178 -21.95 -0.48 -17.83
C ILE A 178 -21.95 0.15 -19.21
N ARG A 179 -21.42 -0.53 -20.23
CA ARG A 179 -21.46 -0.04 -21.61
C ARG A 179 -22.87 0.34 -22.02
N LYS A 180 -23.84 -0.54 -21.80
CA LYS A 180 -25.25 -0.26 -22.11
C LYS A 180 -25.77 0.95 -21.33
N LEU A 181 -25.46 1.03 -20.04
CA LEU A 181 -25.85 2.16 -19.21
C LEU A 181 -25.29 3.49 -19.75
N LEU A 182 -24.01 3.52 -20.11
CA LEU A 182 -23.36 4.71 -20.64
C LEU A 182 -23.90 5.09 -22.02
N HIS A 183 -24.25 4.13 -22.88
CA HIS A 183 -24.94 4.42 -24.13
C HIS A 183 -26.34 4.99 -23.89
N CYS A 184 -27.10 4.51 -22.90
CA CYS A 184 -28.39 5.15 -22.56
C CYS A 184 -28.22 6.62 -22.14
N ILE A 185 -27.14 6.97 -21.45
CA ILE A 185 -26.81 8.37 -21.10
C ILE A 185 -26.39 9.15 -22.36
N GLN A 186 -25.63 8.52 -23.25
CA GLN A 186 -25.17 9.10 -24.51
C GLN A 186 -26.33 9.38 -25.49
N GLU A 187 -27.29 8.46 -25.60
CA GLU A 187 -28.50 8.61 -26.43
C GLU A 187 -29.39 9.78 -25.96
N LYS A 188 -29.32 10.14 -24.68
CA LYS A 188 -29.97 11.33 -24.11
C LYS A 188 -29.17 12.62 -24.32
N GLY A 189 -27.97 12.55 -24.90
CA GLY A 189 -27.06 13.69 -25.08
C GLY A 189 -26.35 14.13 -23.81
N GLU A 190 -26.32 13.29 -22.77
CA GLU A 190 -25.83 13.67 -21.42
C GLU A 190 -24.43 13.10 -21.10
N TYR A 191 -23.80 12.39 -22.04
CA TYR A 191 -22.53 11.69 -21.78
C TYR A 191 -21.39 12.64 -21.40
N ASP A 192 -21.28 13.80 -22.06
CA ASP A 192 -20.23 14.78 -21.74
C ASP A 192 -20.36 15.31 -20.30
N GLN A 193 -21.60 15.48 -19.83
CA GLN A 193 -21.86 15.87 -18.45
C GLN A 193 -21.49 14.75 -17.47
N PHE A 194 -21.79 13.49 -17.81
CA PHE A 194 -21.34 12.32 -17.05
C PHE A 194 -19.80 12.27 -16.99
N ALA A 195 -19.12 12.36 -18.14
CA ALA A 195 -17.67 12.29 -18.24
C ALA A 195 -16.99 13.39 -17.41
N ARG A 196 -17.47 14.64 -17.52
CA ARG A 196 -16.98 15.75 -16.70
C ARG A 196 -17.18 15.50 -15.21
N ARG A 197 -18.37 15.03 -14.79
CA ARG A 197 -18.64 14.73 -13.38
C ARG A 197 -17.78 13.58 -12.88
N PHE A 198 -17.58 12.54 -13.69
CA PHE A 198 -16.73 11.41 -13.38
C PHE A 198 -15.31 11.88 -13.07
N VAL A 199 -14.70 12.66 -13.97
CA VAL A 199 -13.33 13.17 -13.78
C VAL A 199 -13.22 14.00 -12.52
N VAL A 200 -14.12 14.98 -12.32
CA VAL A 200 -14.08 15.85 -11.13
C VAL A 200 -14.20 15.04 -9.83
N MET A 201 -15.11 14.05 -9.80
CA MET A 201 -15.29 13.20 -8.63
C MET A 201 -14.08 12.29 -8.41
N PHE A 202 -13.50 11.76 -9.50
CA PHE A 202 -12.35 10.88 -9.47
C PHE A 202 -11.09 11.59 -8.97
N GLU A 203 -10.78 12.78 -9.52
CA GLU A 203 -9.68 13.63 -9.07
C GLU A 203 -9.78 13.98 -7.60
N TYR A 204 -10.99 14.29 -7.13
CA TYR A 204 -11.19 14.67 -5.74
C TYR A 204 -11.02 13.48 -4.79
N VAL A 205 -11.62 12.33 -5.10
CA VAL A 205 -11.60 11.15 -4.23
C VAL A 205 -10.23 10.46 -4.25
N PHE A 206 -9.57 10.38 -5.41
CA PHE A 206 -8.30 9.69 -5.60
C PHE A 206 -7.14 10.68 -5.79
N SER A 207 -7.11 11.73 -4.97
CA SER A 207 -6.06 12.77 -5.03
C SER A 207 -4.72 12.35 -4.44
N ASP A 208 -4.72 11.28 -3.64
CA ASP A 208 -3.53 10.77 -2.93
C ASP A 208 -2.76 9.78 -3.81
N ASP A 209 -1.44 9.74 -3.65
CA ASP A 209 -0.59 8.78 -4.37
C ASP A 209 -0.92 7.34 -3.93
N LEU A 210 -0.64 6.38 -4.81
CA LEU A 210 -1.00 4.98 -4.61
C LEU A 210 0.22 4.06 -4.65
N ILE A 211 0.39 3.25 -3.61
CA ILE A 211 1.34 2.13 -3.60
C ILE A 211 0.59 0.82 -3.83
N ILE A 212 0.92 0.12 -4.90
CA ILE A 212 0.36 -1.21 -5.19
C ILE A 212 1.42 -2.27 -4.93
N ALA A 213 1.12 -3.13 -3.98
CA ALA A 213 1.96 -4.26 -3.56
C ALA A 213 1.38 -5.57 -4.10
N ILE A 214 2.07 -6.21 -5.04
CA ILE A 214 1.68 -7.53 -5.57
C ILE A 214 2.56 -8.61 -4.98
N LYS A 215 1.92 -9.55 -4.29
CA LYS A 215 2.56 -10.68 -3.61
C LYS A 215 2.63 -11.90 -4.53
N GLU A 216 3.81 -12.49 -4.59
CA GLU A 216 4.16 -13.74 -5.27
C GLU A 216 4.95 -14.61 -4.27
N PRO A 217 5.03 -15.94 -4.45
CA PRO A 217 5.91 -16.75 -3.60
C PRO A 217 7.34 -16.19 -3.61
N ASN A 218 7.87 -15.88 -2.42
CA ASN A 218 9.20 -15.29 -2.19
C ASN A 218 9.49 -13.99 -2.95
N LYS A 219 8.47 -13.26 -3.42
CA LYS A 219 8.67 -12.06 -4.21
C LYS A 219 7.55 -11.06 -4.00
N MET A 220 7.89 -9.79 -4.04
CA MET A 220 6.92 -8.70 -3.94
C MET A 220 7.24 -7.63 -4.99
N SER A 221 6.30 -7.37 -5.88
CA SER A 221 6.40 -6.23 -6.80
C SER A 221 5.70 -5.02 -6.17
N LEU A 222 6.41 -3.91 -6.05
CA LEU A 222 5.89 -2.62 -5.61
C LEU A 222 5.77 -1.68 -6.81
N TYR A 223 4.62 -1.04 -6.94
CA TYR A 223 4.36 0.00 -7.94
C TYR A 223 3.97 1.27 -7.21
N PHE A 224 4.60 2.38 -7.59
CA PHE A 224 4.43 3.69 -6.97
C PHE A 224 3.79 4.59 -8.01
N VAL A 225 2.48 4.79 -7.89
CA VAL A 225 1.65 5.50 -8.86
C VAL A 225 1.38 6.88 -8.29
N GLU A 226 1.87 7.93 -8.97
CA GLU A 226 1.51 9.29 -8.61
C GLU A 226 0.04 9.54 -8.97
N SER A 227 -0.70 10.27 -8.13
CA SER A 227 -2.13 10.49 -8.36
C SER A 227 -2.42 11.13 -9.73
N VAL A 228 -1.51 12.00 -10.19
CA VAL A 228 -1.57 12.63 -11.50
C VAL A 228 -1.46 11.63 -12.66
N GLU A 229 -0.61 10.61 -12.57
CA GLU A 229 -0.49 9.55 -13.58
C GLU A 229 -1.83 8.81 -13.70
N PHE A 230 -2.43 8.47 -12.55
CA PHE A 230 -3.70 7.75 -12.51
C PHE A 230 -4.89 8.57 -13.03
N ILE A 231 -4.95 9.84 -12.66
CA ILE A 231 -5.98 10.77 -13.13
C ILE A 231 -5.88 10.96 -14.64
N ASN A 232 -4.67 11.12 -15.18
CA ASN A 232 -4.45 11.32 -16.61
C ASN A 232 -4.86 10.08 -17.42
N LEU A 233 -4.59 8.87 -16.93
CA LEU A 233 -5.06 7.63 -17.54
C LEU A 233 -6.59 7.66 -17.75
N ILE A 234 -7.34 8.08 -16.74
CA ILE A 234 -8.81 8.20 -16.83
C ILE A 234 -9.21 9.30 -17.82
N LYS A 235 -8.65 10.52 -17.68
CA LYS A 235 -9.00 11.66 -18.54
C LYS A 235 -8.79 11.37 -20.02
N ASN A 236 -7.73 10.65 -20.35
CA ASN A 236 -7.38 10.32 -21.74
C ASN A 236 -8.36 9.32 -22.37
N LYS A 237 -9.12 8.56 -21.56
CA LYS A 237 -10.04 7.53 -22.06
C LYS A 237 -11.51 7.84 -21.87
N ILE A 238 -11.89 8.71 -20.92
CA ILE A 238 -13.29 8.98 -20.55
C ILE A 238 -14.16 9.55 -21.69
N SER A 239 -13.56 10.13 -22.74
CA SER A 239 -14.29 10.65 -23.89
C SER A 239 -14.88 9.57 -24.79
N ASN A 240 -14.39 8.33 -24.69
CA ASN A 240 -14.89 7.18 -25.45
C ASN A 240 -15.30 6.07 -24.48
N ILE A 241 -16.54 5.59 -24.60
CA ILE A 241 -17.11 4.57 -23.70
C ILE A 241 -16.29 3.28 -23.69
N ASP A 242 -15.85 2.80 -24.86
CA ASP A 242 -15.10 1.55 -24.95
C ASP A 242 -13.69 1.68 -24.38
N ASP A 243 -13.01 2.77 -24.67
CA ASP A 243 -11.69 3.07 -24.12
C ASP A 243 -11.75 3.21 -22.58
N PHE A 244 -12.76 3.94 -22.08
CA PHE A 244 -13.00 4.07 -20.65
C PHE A 244 -13.21 2.72 -19.97
N LEU A 245 -13.98 1.83 -20.60
CA LEU A 245 -14.27 0.49 -20.08
C LEU A 245 -13.12 -0.50 -20.27
N GLU A 246 -12.03 -0.13 -20.96
CA GLU A 246 -10.78 -0.89 -20.82
C GLU A 246 -10.25 -0.81 -19.38
N ILE A 247 -10.38 0.36 -18.75
CA ILE A 247 -9.89 0.64 -17.39
C ILE A 247 -10.94 0.24 -16.36
N VAL A 248 -12.19 0.71 -16.51
CA VAL A 248 -13.23 0.51 -15.51
C VAL A 248 -13.99 -0.80 -15.78
N ASN A 249 -13.91 -1.74 -14.84
CA ASN A 249 -14.46 -3.07 -15.02
C ASN A 249 -15.89 -3.21 -14.50
N ARG A 250 -16.13 -2.74 -13.28
CA ARG A 250 -17.43 -2.81 -12.61
C ARG A 250 -17.54 -1.86 -11.42
N TRP A 251 -18.76 -1.62 -10.95
CA TRP A 251 -18.99 -1.17 -9.58
C TRP A 251 -19.50 -2.33 -8.72
N GLU A 252 -18.99 -2.39 -7.48
CA GLU A 252 -19.43 -3.32 -6.45
C GLU A 252 -19.66 -2.51 -5.16
N GLY A 253 -20.91 -2.41 -4.72
CA GLY A 253 -21.35 -1.47 -3.72
C GLY A 253 -21.03 -0.05 -4.16
N ASN A 254 -20.44 0.72 -3.27
CA ASN A 254 -19.93 2.05 -3.56
C ASN A 254 -18.43 2.02 -3.87
N SER A 255 -17.97 0.95 -4.52
CA SER A 255 -16.60 0.82 -4.99
C SER A 255 -16.55 0.66 -6.49
N ILE A 256 -15.59 1.36 -7.10
CA ILE A 256 -15.19 1.12 -8.48
C ILE A 256 -14.04 0.10 -8.50
N ARG A 257 -14.11 -0.85 -9.43
CA ARG A 257 -13.05 -1.81 -9.72
C ARG A 257 -12.43 -1.52 -11.07
N VAL A 258 -11.11 -1.45 -11.10
CA VAL A 258 -10.34 -1.14 -12.32
C VAL A 258 -9.46 -2.32 -12.73
N ASP A 259 -9.17 -2.43 -14.02
CA ASP A 259 -8.22 -3.39 -14.58
C ASP A 259 -6.82 -3.09 -14.03
N ARG A 260 -6.26 -4.06 -13.31
CA ARG A 260 -4.94 -3.92 -12.69
C ARG A 260 -3.88 -3.65 -13.75
N ARG A 261 -3.87 -4.43 -14.83
CA ARG A 261 -2.79 -4.36 -15.83
C ARG A 261 -2.80 -3.00 -16.51
N LYS A 262 -3.97 -2.49 -16.90
CA LYS A 262 -4.10 -1.16 -17.51
C LYS A 262 -3.58 -0.05 -16.61
N LEU A 263 -3.82 -0.14 -15.30
CA LEU A 263 -3.24 0.83 -14.34
C LEU A 263 -1.71 0.72 -14.26
N LEU A 264 -1.19 -0.50 -14.18
CA LEU A 264 0.25 -0.72 -14.00
C LEU A 264 1.06 -0.44 -15.27
N GLU A 265 0.46 -0.49 -16.46
CA GLU A 265 1.09 -0.09 -17.73
C GLU A 265 1.49 1.40 -17.73
N GLU A 266 0.78 2.25 -17.00
CA GLU A 266 1.09 3.68 -16.86
C GLU A 266 2.07 3.98 -15.72
N CYS A 267 2.39 2.99 -14.88
CA CYS A 267 3.26 3.19 -13.74
C CYS A 267 4.72 3.12 -14.16
N SER A 268 5.40 4.26 -14.13
CA SER A 268 6.82 4.37 -14.45
C SER A 268 7.73 3.81 -13.34
N LYS A 269 7.27 3.82 -12.09
CA LYS A 269 8.06 3.48 -10.90
C LYS A 269 7.69 2.13 -10.32
N ARG A 270 8.51 1.13 -10.66
CA ARG A 270 8.37 -0.24 -10.17
C ARG A 270 9.64 -0.73 -9.47
N VAL A 271 9.46 -1.41 -8.35
CA VAL A 271 10.52 -2.17 -7.66
C VAL A 271 10.09 -3.62 -7.55
N VAL A 272 11.03 -4.55 -7.77
CA VAL A 272 10.82 -5.98 -7.49
C VAL A 272 11.73 -6.36 -6.33
N LEU A 273 11.12 -6.79 -5.24
CA LEU A 273 11.81 -7.35 -4.08
C LEU A 273 11.88 -8.87 -4.26
N ASP A 274 13.06 -9.38 -4.64
CA ASP A 274 13.36 -10.80 -4.63
C ASP A 274 13.78 -11.22 -3.21
N LEU A 275 13.01 -12.12 -2.60
CA LEU A 275 13.18 -12.55 -1.22
C LEU A 275 13.69 -13.99 -1.12
N ASN A 276 14.16 -14.61 -2.22
CA ASN A 276 14.71 -15.96 -2.18
C ASN A 276 15.95 -16.06 -1.26
N LYS A 277 16.90 -15.13 -1.40
CA LYS A 277 18.07 -15.06 -0.51
C LYS A 277 17.68 -14.80 0.96
N ILE A 278 16.59 -14.06 1.18
CA ILE A 278 16.06 -13.80 2.52
C ILE A 278 15.46 -15.07 3.13
N GLN A 279 14.72 -15.85 2.34
CA GLN A 279 14.18 -17.14 2.77
C GLN A 279 15.30 -18.07 3.27
N GLU A 280 16.41 -18.16 2.54
CA GLU A 280 17.58 -18.98 2.93
C GLU A 280 18.18 -18.55 4.29
N LEU A 281 18.03 -17.28 4.65
CA LEU A 281 18.55 -16.68 5.88
C LEU A 281 17.50 -16.56 6.99
N SER A 282 16.27 -17.00 6.76
CA SER A 282 15.19 -16.87 7.73
C SER A 282 15.51 -17.57 9.06
N SER A 283 16.06 -18.77 8.99
CA SER A 283 16.50 -19.53 10.17
C SER A 283 17.65 -18.87 10.92
N LEU A 284 18.54 -18.17 10.22
CA LEU A 284 19.65 -17.44 10.84
C LEU A 284 19.13 -16.29 11.71
N MET A 285 18.02 -15.66 11.33
CA MET A 285 17.39 -14.61 12.13
C MET A 285 16.71 -15.15 13.38
N GLU A 286 16.06 -16.32 13.29
CA GLU A 286 15.49 -17.00 14.45
C GLU A 286 16.58 -17.45 15.43
N GLU A 287 17.71 -17.95 14.90
CA GLU A 287 18.90 -18.27 15.68
C GLU A 287 19.48 -17.03 16.36
N PHE A 288 19.61 -15.93 15.62
CA PHE A 288 20.09 -14.66 16.15
C PHE A 288 19.24 -14.16 17.31
N ASP A 289 17.92 -14.13 17.14
CA ASP A 289 17.00 -13.71 18.18
C ASP A 289 17.12 -14.63 19.40
N SER A 290 17.15 -15.95 19.20
CA SER A 290 17.32 -16.92 20.28
C SER A 290 18.62 -16.70 21.08
N MET A 291 19.72 -16.46 20.37
CA MET A 291 21.02 -16.16 20.99
C MET A 291 21.01 -14.85 21.77
N LEU A 292 20.37 -13.79 21.26
CA LEU A 292 20.26 -12.52 21.97
C LEU A 292 19.55 -12.69 23.32
N HIS A 293 18.48 -13.50 23.37
CA HIS A 293 17.79 -13.78 24.63
C HIS A 293 18.65 -14.58 25.60
N TYR A 294 19.35 -15.60 25.09
CA TYR A 294 20.25 -16.41 25.89
C TYR A 294 21.35 -15.55 26.53
N TYR A 295 22.05 -14.73 25.75
CA TYR A 295 23.11 -13.87 26.29
C TYR A 295 22.57 -12.78 27.22
N TYR A 296 21.38 -12.25 26.95
CA TYR A 296 20.75 -11.28 27.85
C TYR A 296 20.41 -11.89 29.21
N PHE A 297 19.91 -13.13 29.22
CA PHE A 297 19.66 -13.88 30.45
C PHE A 297 20.96 -14.13 31.23
N GLU A 298 21.97 -14.73 30.58
CA GLU A 298 23.28 -15.00 31.19
C GLU A 298 23.93 -13.72 31.76
N TYR A 299 23.83 -12.60 31.03
CA TYR A 299 24.36 -11.32 31.49
C TYR A 299 23.65 -10.83 32.74
N THR A 300 22.33 -11.02 32.81
CA THR A 300 21.51 -10.60 33.96
C THR A 300 21.86 -11.43 35.19
N GLU A 301 21.98 -12.75 35.06
CA GLU A 301 22.42 -13.64 36.14
C GLU A 301 23.82 -13.27 36.64
N ALA A 302 24.79 -13.10 35.73
CA ALA A 302 26.14 -12.67 36.07
C ALA A 302 26.19 -11.29 36.74
N LYS A 303 25.20 -10.43 36.47
CA LYS A 303 25.07 -9.12 37.13
C LYS A 303 24.50 -9.22 38.54
N LEU A 304 23.53 -10.11 38.76
CA LEU A 304 23.00 -10.43 40.08
C LEU A 304 24.09 -11.01 40.99
N ASP A 305 24.94 -11.87 40.44
CA ASP A 305 26.08 -12.47 41.15
C ASP A 305 27.30 -11.53 41.28
N HIS A 306 27.19 -10.28 40.82
CA HIS A 306 28.28 -9.30 40.79
C HIS A 306 29.56 -9.79 40.08
N ASN A 307 29.44 -10.75 39.16
CA ASN A 307 30.55 -11.37 38.44
C ASN A 307 30.92 -10.57 37.18
N ARG A 308 31.77 -9.56 37.34
CA ARG A 308 32.19 -8.67 36.23
C ARG A 308 32.97 -9.39 35.13
N SER A 309 33.77 -10.40 35.46
CA SER A 309 34.55 -11.16 34.48
C SER A 309 33.62 -11.96 33.57
N GLN A 310 32.58 -12.57 34.13
CA GLN A 310 31.57 -13.29 33.36
C GLN A 310 30.77 -12.34 32.46
N GLN A 311 30.37 -11.16 32.96
CA GLN A 311 29.72 -10.13 32.14
C GLN A 311 30.56 -9.71 30.92
N PHE A 312 31.88 -9.49 31.12
CA PHE A 312 32.77 -9.16 30.02
C PHE A 312 32.89 -10.29 28.99
N TYR A 313 33.02 -11.54 29.46
CA TYR A 313 33.09 -12.71 28.58
C TYR A 313 31.81 -12.89 27.76
N ILE A 314 30.63 -12.72 28.38
CA ILE A 314 29.32 -12.79 27.70
C ILE A 314 29.24 -11.73 26.60
N ASN A 315 29.61 -10.49 26.91
CA ASN A 315 29.61 -9.41 25.90
C ASN A 315 30.55 -9.72 24.74
N LYS A 316 31.75 -10.24 25.01
CA LYS A 316 32.69 -10.63 23.96
C LYS A 316 32.10 -11.72 23.05
N ARG A 317 31.52 -12.77 23.63
CA ARG A 317 30.87 -13.86 22.88
C ARG A 317 29.71 -13.36 22.03
N LEU A 318 28.90 -12.46 22.57
CA LEU A 318 27.82 -11.82 21.81
C LEU A 318 28.37 -11.05 20.60
N CYS A 319 29.45 -10.30 20.76
CA CYS A 319 30.11 -9.61 19.64
C CYS A 319 30.65 -10.58 18.58
N GLU A 320 31.35 -11.64 19.00
CA GLU A 320 31.88 -12.66 18.07
C GLU A 320 30.76 -13.34 17.25
N HIS A 321 29.63 -13.64 17.87
CA HIS A 321 28.48 -14.22 17.16
C HIS A 321 27.78 -13.23 16.23
N LEU A 322 27.67 -11.95 16.64
CA LEU A 322 27.15 -10.89 15.78
C LEU A 322 27.99 -10.76 14.50
N GLU A 323 29.31 -10.75 14.63
CA GLU A 323 30.24 -10.71 13.49
C GLU A 323 30.07 -11.93 12.58
N TRP A 324 29.92 -13.12 13.16
CA TRP A 324 29.69 -14.35 12.40
C TRP A 324 28.38 -14.29 11.58
N ILE A 325 27.27 -13.85 12.20
CA ILE A 325 25.98 -13.69 11.51
C ILE A 325 26.10 -12.67 10.38
N MET A 326 26.68 -11.50 10.65
CA MET A 326 26.86 -10.46 9.65
C MET A 326 27.75 -10.93 8.49
N GLY A 327 28.77 -11.75 8.77
CA GLY A 327 29.59 -12.40 7.76
C GLY A 327 28.81 -13.37 6.88
N ARG A 328 27.91 -14.17 7.46
CA ARG A 328 27.02 -15.08 6.71
C ARG A 328 26.04 -14.33 5.82
N ILE A 329 25.39 -13.28 6.34
CA ILE A 329 24.51 -12.42 5.54
C ILE A 329 25.29 -11.82 4.38
N SER A 330 26.45 -11.22 4.65
CA SER A 330 27.31 -10.62 3.61
C SER A 330 27.67 -11.62 2.51
N TYR A 331 28.05 -12.84 2.89
CA TYR A 331 28.42 -13.92 1.96
C TYR A 331 27.24 -14.38 1.08
N THR A 332 26.04 -14.49 1.62
CA THR A 332 24.86 -14.88 0.83
C THR A 332 24.46 -13.81 -0.18
N PHE A 333 24.71 -12.54 0.13
CA PHE A 333 24.35 -11.42 -0.74
C PHE A 333 25.44 -10.99 -1.74
N SER A 334 26.72 -11.31 -1.50
CA SER A 334 27.79 -11.27 -2.52
C SER A 334 27.55 -12.27 -3.63
#